data_AF-A0A369J3A2-F1
#
_entry.id   AF-A0A369J3A2-F1
#
_cell.length_a   1.000
_cell.length_b   1.000
_cell.length_c   1.000
_cell.angle_alpha   90.00
_cell.angle_beta   90.00
_cell.angle_gamma   90.00
#
_symmetry.space_group_name_H-M   'P 1'
#
loop_
_entity.id
_entity.type
_entity.pdbx_description
1 polymer ?
#
loop_
_entity_poly.entity_id
_entity_poly.type
_entity_poly.pdbx_seq_one_letter_code
_entity_poly.pdbx_strand_id
1 'polypeptide(L)'
;MRVGICAAACTLLISPRFGLCASLPVRRASVCNGHAELCSRSYSNVTFIGAHDSFAFSFDPFALARDQEVDIPTQLGLGVRLLQAQAHE
;
A
#
# COMPACT_ATOMS: atom_id res chain seq x y z
N MET A 1 -16.61 15.14 11.07
CA MET A 1 -16.71 16.45 10.40
C MET A 1 -17.72 16.32 9.27
N ARG A 2 -18.77 17.15 9.30
CA ARG A 2 -19.87 17.14 8.32
C ARG A 2 -19.33 17.67 6.99
N VAL A 3 -19.31 16.85 5.94
CA VAL A 3 -19.00 17.32 4.59
C VAL A 3 -20.28 17.24 3.76
N GLY A 4 -20.63 18.40 3.22
CA GLY A 4 -21.93 18.71 2.64
C GLY A 4 -22.23 18.01 1.32
N ILE A 5 -23.53 17.97 1.06
CA ILE A 5 -24.19 17.45 -0.14
C ILE A 5 -23.89 18.42 -1.30
N CYS A 6 -23.14 17.99 -2.31
CA CYS A 6 -23.11 18.67 -3.59
C CYS A 6 -24.33 18.24 -4.41
N ALA A 7 -25.29 19.16 -4.57
CA ALA A 7 -26.43 18.99 -5.46
C ALA A 7 -25.96 19.11 -6.93
N ALA A 8 -26.11 18.03 -7.70
CA ALA A 8 -25.95 18.08 -9.16
C ALA A 8 -27.32 18.38 -9.80
N ALA A 9 -27.60 19.66 -10.06
CA ALA A 9 -28.72 20.05 -10.90
C ALA A 9 -28.34 19.79 -12.37
N CYS A 10 -28.71 18.62 -12.88
CA CYS A 10 -28.57 18.27 -14.30
C CYS A 10 -29.88 18.62 -15.02
N THR A 11 -29.89 19.74 -15.75
CA THR A 11 -31.02 20.16 -16.60
C THR A 11 -31.24 19.17 -17.74
N LEU A 12 -32.46 18.62 -17.82
CA LEU A 12 -32.91 17.70 -18.87
C LEU A 12 -32.93 18.39 -20.24
N LEU A 13 -32.11 17.91 -21.17
CA LEU A 13 -32.46 17.87 -22.60
C LEU A 13 -32.08 16.50 -23.21
N ILE A 14 -33.01 16.02 -24.03
CA ILE A 14 -33.25 14.66 -24.51
C ILE A 14 -32.04 14.01 -25.23
N SER A 15 -31.49 12.93 -24.64
CA SER A 15 -30.89 11.78 -25.36
C SER A 15 -30.71 10.60 -24.37
N PRO A 16 -30.97 9.32 -24.73
CA PRO A 16 -30.76 8.19 -23.84
C PRO A 16 -29.29 7.78 -23.90
N ARG A 17 -28.39 8.67 -23.47
CA ARG A 17 -27.07 8.21 -23.03
C ARG A 17 -27.26 7.72 -21.61
N PHE A 18 -27.32 6.41 -21.43
CA PHE A 18 -26.99 5.76 -20.16
C PHE A 18 -25.53 6.14 -19.85
N GLY A 19 -25.34 7.34 -19.31
CA GLY A 19 -24.07 7.78 -18.78
C GLY A 19 -23.85 7.00 -17.50
N LEU A 20 -22.94 6.02 -17.53
CA LEU A 20 -22.37 5.47 -16.31
C LEU A 20 -21.72 6.65 -15.56
N CYS A 21 -22.39 7.13 -14.51
CA CYS A 21 -21.76 8.02 -13.56
C CYS A 21 -20.78 7.18 -12.74
N ALA A 22 -19.56 7.06 -13.21
CA ALA A 22 -18.49 6.43 -12.44
C ALA A 22 -18.12 7.38 -11.29
N SER A 23 -18.41 6.96 -10.05
CA SER A 23 -17.89 7.63 -8.87
C SER A 23 -16.38 7.41 -8.80
N LEU A 24 -15.62 8.50 -8.82
CA LEU A 24 -14.18 8.40 -8.55
C LEU A 24 -13.99 7.88 -7.12
N PRO A 25 -13.18 6.83 -6.91
CA PRO A 25 -12.90 6.35 -5.56
C PRO A 25 -12.24 7.49 -4.78
N VAL A 26 -12.91 7.94 -3.72
CA VAL A 26 -12.33 8.91 -2.78
C VAL A 26 -11.15 8.23 -2.10
N ARG A 27 -9.98 8.89 -2.13
CA ARG A 27 -8.80 8.40 -1.40
C ARG A 27 -9.11 8.32 0.09
N ARG A 28 -9.13 7.09 0.62
CA ARG A 28 -9.40 6.81 2.03
C ARG A 28 -8.22 7.16 2.95
N ALA A 29 -7.00 7.15 2.41
CA ALA A 29 -5.79 7.45 3.15
C ALA A 29 -5.14 8.76 2.64
N SER A 30 -4.70 9.60 3.56
CA SER A 30 -3.89 10.80 3.30
C SER A 30 -2.38 10.51 3.32
N VAL A 31 -1.98 9.34 3.85
CA VAL A 31 -0.60 8.86 3.94
C VAL A 31 -0.57 7.42 3.43
N CYS A 32 0.34 7.11 2.50
CA CYS A 32 0.41 5.81 1.84
C CYS A 32 1.82 5.22 2.03
N ASN A 33 1.92 4.03 2.62
CA ASN A 33 3.20 3.41 2.98
C ASN A 33 4.14 4.31 3.82
N GLY A 34 3.56 5.22 4.62
CA GLY A 34 4.27 6.17 5.48
C GLY A 34 4.50 7.56 4.88
N HIS A 35 4.14 7.76 3.61
CA HIS A 35 4.45 8.99 2.86
C HIS A 35 3.22 9.51 2.10
N ALA A 36 2.89 10.80 2.23
CA ALA A 36 1.71 11.38 1.59
C ALA A 36 1.88 11.52 0.07
N GLU A 37 3.11 11.81 -0.37
CA GLU A 37 3.53 11.94 -1.77
C GLU A 37 3.37 10.63 -2.56
N LEU A 38 3.38 9.48 -1.88
CA LEU A 38 3.19 8.19 -2.52
C LEU A 38 1.72 7.93 -2.89
N CYS A 39 0.76 8.62 -2.28
CA CYS A 39 -0.64 8.32 -2.50
C CYS A 39 -1.11 8.53 -3.94
N SER A 40 -0.48 9.45 -4.69
CA SER A 40 -0.75 9.70 -6.12
C SER A 40 0.08 8.87 -7.09
N ARG A 41 0.96 7.99 -6.60
CA ARG A 41 1.78 7.12 -7.45
C ARG A 41 1.14 5.74 -7.52
N SER A 42 1.25 5.08 -8.68
CA SER A 42 0.96 3.65 -8.78
C SER A 42 1.95 2.88 -7.91
N TYR A 43 1.50 1.82 -7.24
CA TYR A 43 2.38 0.94 -6.47
C TYR A 43 3.53 0.38 -7.33
N SER A 44 3.26 0.06 -8.60
CA SER A 44 4.26 -0.39 -9.57
C SER A 44 5.27 0.67 -10.01
N ASN A 45 5.02 1.95 -9.70
CA ASN A 45 5.90 3.08 -9.96
C ASN A 45 6.37 3.69 -8.64
N VAL A 46 6.80 2.83 -7.71
CA VAL A 46 7.50 3.18 -6.49
C VAL A 46 8.57 2.11 -6.26
N THR A 47 9.79 2.53 -5.93
CA THR A 47 10.86 1.61 -5.54
C THR A 47 10.80 1.41 -4.04
N PHE A 48 10.66 0.16 -3.62
CA PHE A 48 10.61 -0.23 -2.22
C PHE A 48 11.82 -1.08 -1.86
N ILE A 49 12.24 -1.02 -0.59
CA ILE A 49 13.19 -1.96 -0.02
C ILE A 49 12.43 -3.23 0.37
N GLY A 50 12.97 -4.40 0.01
CA GLY A 50 12.44 -5.71 0.39
C GLY A 50 13.47 -6.53 1.16
N ALA A 51 12.99 -7.50 1.94
CA ALA A 51 13.82 -8.46 2.66
C ALA A 51 13.51 -9.88 2.18
N HIS A 52 14.49 -10.51 1.53
CA HIS A 52 14.45 -11.93 1.14
C HIS A 52 14.51 -12.79 2.40
N ASP A 53 13.64 -13.79 2.51
CA ASP A 53 13.52 -14.63 3.72
C ASP A 53 13.48 -13.81 5.00
N SER A 54 12.62 -12.80 5.00
CA SER A 54 12.51 -11.83 6.09
C SER A 54 12.35 -12.46 7.48
N PHE A 55 11.77 -13.66 7.54
CA PHE A 55 11.57 -14.44 8.76
C PHE A 55 12.84 -15.11 9.29
N ALA A 56 13.85 -15.35 8.44
CA ALA A 56 15.09 -16.07 8.74
C ALA A 56 16.11 -15.19 9.47
N PHE A 57 15.67 -14.58 10.57
CA PHE A 57 16.49 -13.83 11.51
C PHE A 57 16.99 -14.75 12.64
N SER A 58 18.25 -14.59 13.05
CA SER A 58 18.81 -15.27 14.23
C SER A 58 19.93 -14.42 14.86
N PHE A 59 20.02 -14.42 16.18
CA PHE A 59 21.16 -13.87 16.92
C PHE A 59 22.36 -14.83 16.97
N ASP A 60 22.20 -16.08 16.52
CA ASP A 60 23.29 -17.06 16.48
C ASP A 60 24.22 -16.76 15.30
N PRO A 61 25.49 -16.38 15.54
CA PRO A 61 26.44 -16.11 14.46
C PRO A 61 26.75 -17.35 13.62
N PHE A 62 26.49 -18.55 14.13
CA PHE A 62 26.66 -19.82 13.43
C PHE A 62 25.42 -20.30 12.67
N ALA A 63 24.31 -19.55 12.72
CA ALA A 63 23.16 -19.80 11.85
C ALA A 63 23.49 -19.41 10.41
N LEU A 64 24.16 -20.32 9.68
CA LEU A 64 24.66 -20.08 8.32
C LEU A 64 23.57 -19.84 7.28
N ALA A 65 22.34 -20.30 7.56
CA ALA A 65 21.17 -20.14 6.70
C ALA A 65 20.30 -18.93 7.09
N ARG A 66 20.77 -18.05 8.01
CA ARG A 66 20.06 -16.81 8.30
C ARG A 66 20.27 -15.82 7.16
N ASP A 67 19.19 -15.17 6.74
CA ASP A 67 19.23 -14.15 5.69
C ASP A 67 19.11 -12.73 6.26
N GLN A 68 18.69 -12.61 7.53
CA GLN A 68 18.44 -11.33 8.16
C GLN A 68 19.27 -11.15 9.44
N GLU A 69 19.84 -9.96 9.59
CA GLU A 69 20.61 -9.55 10.78
C GLU A 69 19.72 -8.91 11.86
N VAL A 70 18.49 -8.53 11.52
CA VAL A 70 17.54 -7.88 12.43
C VAL A 70 16.13 -8.46 12.30
N ASP A 71 15.35 -8.40 13.38
CA ASP A 71 13.98 -8.93 13.42
C ASP A 71 12.99 -8.14 12.54
N ILE A 72 11.81 -8.73 12.31
CA ILE A 72 10.78 -8.14 11.42
C ILE A 72 10.37 -6.72 11.83
N PRO A 73 10.07 -6.42 13.12
CA PRO A 73 9.76 -5.05 13.51
C PRO A 73 10.88 -4.06 13.16
N THR A 74 12.15 -4.45 13.37
CA THR A 74 13.28 -3.60 13.01
C THR A 74 13.40 -3.42 11.49
N GLN A 75 13.22 -4.48 10.69
CA GLN A 75 13.20 -4.40 9.22
C GLN A 75 12.14 -3.38 8.75
N LEU A 76 10.92 -3.46 9.28
CA LEU A 76 9.83 -2.53 8.97
C LEU A 76 10.18 -1.09 9.38
N GLY A 77 10.82 -0.92 10.53
CA GLY A 77 11.34 0.36 11.04
C GLY A 77 12.42 0.97 10.14
N LEU A 78 13.26 0.14 9.53
CA LEU A 78 14.28 0.57 8.55
C LEU A 78 13.71 0.91 7.17
N GLY A 79 12.41 0.70 6.95
CA GLY A 79 11.74 1.05 5.69
C GLY A 79 11.49 -0.12 4.75
N VAL A 80 11.73 -1.36 5.17
CA VAL A 80 11.32 -2.55 4.39
C VAL A 80 9.80 -2.55 4.19
N ARG A 81 9.34 -2.77 2.96
CA ARG A 81 7.91 -2.84 2.59
C ARG A 81 7.53 -4.11 1.83
N LEU A 82 8.47 -5.04 1.68
CA LEU A 82 8.22 -6.40 1.23
C LEU A 82 8.84 -7.37 2.24
N LEU A 83 7.99 -8.23 2.79
CA LEU A 83 8.37 -9.34 3.65
C LEU A 83 8.07 -10.64 2.92
N GLN A 84 9.00 -11.59 2.99
CA GLN A 84 8.84 -12.94 2.45
C GLN A 84 8.59 -13.94 3.58
N ALA A 85 7.65 -14.85 3.34
CA ALA A 85 7.34 -15.98 4.22
C ALA A 85 7.50 -17.29 3.44
N GLN A 86 7.95 -18.33 4.14
CA GLN A 86 8.05 -19.70 3.62
C GLN A 86 7.45 -20.65 4.66
N ALA A 87 6.72 -21.65 4.20
CA ALA A 87 6.10 -22.67 5.04
C ALA A 87 6.25 -24.04 4.38
N HIS A 88 6.25 -25.11 5.18
CA HIS A 88 6.21 -26.48 4.72
C HIS A 88 5.12 -27.26 5.48
N GLU A 89 4.69 -28.39 4.92
CA GLU A 89 3.78 -29.37 5.55
C GLU A 89 4.56 -30.51 6.22
#